data_AF-A0ABD0P0E6-F1
#
_entry.id   AF-A0ABD0P0E6-F1
#
_cell.length_a   1.000
_cell.length_b   1.000
_cell.length_c   1.000
_cell.angle_alpha   90.00
_cell.angle_beta   90.00
_cell.angle_gamma   90.00
#
_symmetry.space_group_name_H-M   'P 1'
#
loop_
_entity.id
_entity.type
_entity.pdbx_description
1 polymer ?
#
loop_
_entity_poly.entity_id
_entity_poly.type
_entity_poly.pdbx_seq_one_letter_code
_entity_poly.pdbx_strand_id
1 'polypeptide(L)' 'VLEITPFHNNGTRGSMNHLLRTPVYNPSHPTEQSSPEQCPITSLEPTNTLGCSCTPL' A
#
# COMPACT_ATOMS: atom_id res chain seq x y z
N VAL A 1 -15.63 26.05 -6.71
CA VAL A 1 -14.26 25.49 -6.88
C VAL A 1 -13.78 25.93 -8.25
N LEU A 2 -12.51 26.31 -8.39
CA LEU A 2 -12.01 27.03 -9.58
C LEU A 2 -11.72 26.15 -10.81
N GLU A 3 -11.94 24.83 -10.74
CA GLU A 3 -11.71 23.87 -11.83
C GLU A 3 -10.30 23.91 -12.47
N ILE A 4 -9.32 24.38 -11.70
CA ILE A 4 -7.90 24.40 -12.08
C ILE A 4 -7.16 23.14 -11.61
N THR A 5 -6.12 22.77 -12.35
CA THR A 5 -5.17 21.73 -11.91
C THR A 5 -4.27 22.30 -10.81
N PRO A 6 -4.25 21.70 -9.60
CA PRO A 6 -3.38 22.17 -8.53
C PRO A 6 -1.91 21.86 -8.85
N PHE A 7 -0.99 22.72 -8.39
CA PHE A 7 0.43 22.41 -8.39
C PHE A 7 0.76 21.27 -7.40
N HIS A 8 1.93 20.63 -7.51
CA HIS A 8 2.35 19.59 -6.58
C HIS A 8 2.35 20.11 -5.13
N ASN A 9 1.67 19.41 -4.24
CA ASN A 9 1.49 19.79 -2.83
C ASN A 9 1.27 18.55 -1.94
N ASN A 10 1.36 18.72 -0.62
CA ASN A 10 1.25 17.63 0.37
C ASN A 10 -0.19 17.17 0.67
N GLY A 11 -1.21 17.79 0.03
CA GLY A 11 -2.61 17.40 0.22
C GLY A 11 -3.00 16.19 -0.63
N THR A 12 -3.93 15.37 -0.13
CA THR A 12 -4.50 14.24 -0.89
C THR A 12 -5.66 14.71 -1.76
N ARG A 13 -5.44 14.82 -3.08
CA ARG A 13 -6.48 15.24 -4.03
C ARG A 13 -7.68 14.29 -3.96
N GLY A 14 -8.86 14.81 -3.59
CA GLY A 14 -10.10 14.04 -3.49
C GLY A 14 -10.55 13.70 -2.05
N SER A 15 -9.70 13.87 -1.03
CA SER A 15 -10.07 13.56 0.37
C SER A 15 -11.28 14.38 0.88
N MET A 16 -11.42 15.61 0.40
CA MET A 16 -12.50 16.54 0.75
C MET A 16 -13.66 16.55 -0.25
N ASN A 17 -13.73 15.57 -1.17
CA ASN A 17 -14.82 15.50 -2.17
C ASN A 17 -16.22 15.47 -1.52
N HIS A 18 -16.34 14.89 -0.31
CA HIS A 18 -17.59 14.78 0.42
C HIS A 18 -18.19 16.14 0.84
N LEU A 19 -17.41 17.23 0.84
CA LEU A 19 -17.92 18.58 1.09
C LEU A 19 -18.56 19.23 -0.14
N LEU A 20 -18.34 18.67 -1.33
CA LEU A 20 -18.77 19.25 -2.60
C LEU A 20 -20.08 18.59 -3.05
N ARG A 21 -21.04 19.39 -3.53
CA ARG A 21 -22.26 18.86 -4.18
C ARG A 21 -21.92 18.03 -5.43
N THR A 22 -20.88 18.47 -6.15
CA THR A 22 -20.39 17.80 -7.36
C THR A 22 -18.85 17.80 -7.31
N PRO A 23 -18.22 16.63 -7.09
CA PRO A 23 -16.77 16.50 -7.12
C PRO A 23 -16.20 16.74 -8.52
N VAL A 24 -15.14 17.55 -8.62
CA VAL A 24 -14.45 17.87 -9.90
C VAL A 24 -13.29 16.91 -10.21
N TYR A 25 -12.94 16.03 -9.26
CA TYR A 25 -11.88 15.04 -9.41
C TYR A 25 -12.35 13.71 -8.81
N ASN A 26 -12.21 12.63 -9.57
CA ASN A 26 -12.48 11.28 -9.09
C ASN A 26 -11.16 10.53 -8.85
N PRO A 27 -10.72 10.34 -7.60
CA PRO A 27 -9.48 9.62 -7.32
C PRO A 27 -9.61 8.13 -7.66
N SER A 28 -8.50 7.51 -8.07
CA SER A 28 -8.36 6.06 -8.21
C SER A 28 -7.26 5.54 -7.29
N HIS A 29 -7.24 4.23 -7.04
CA HIS A 29 -6.10 3.61 -6.36
C HIS A 29 -4.82 3.80 -7.19
N PRO A 30 -3.67 4.07 -6.54
CA PRO A 30 -2.40 4.10 -7.23
C PRO A 30 -2.05 2.68 -7.72
N THR A 31 -1.42 2.59 -8.88
CA THR A 31 -0.94 1.32 -9.41
C THR A 31 0.22 0.80 -8.57
N GLU A 32 0.15 -0.47 -8.17
CA GLU A 32 1.25 -1.18 -7.53
C GLU A 32 2.51 -1.11 -8.42
N GLN A 33 3.65 -0.74 -7.83
CA GLN A 33 4.91 -0.60 -8.57
C GLN A 33 5.70 -1.89 -8.64
N SER A 34 5.53 -2.78 -7.66
CA SER A 34 6.25 -4.04 -7.53
C SER A 34 5.27 -5.14 -7.19
N SER A 35 5.22 -6.19 -8.00
CA SER A 35 4.42 -7.38 -7.69
C SER A 35 5.05 -8.16 -6.54
N PRO A 36 4.26 -8.90 -5.75
CA PRO A 36 4.79 -9.85 -4.77
C PRO A 36 5.71 -10.88 -5.42
N GLU A 37 6.83 -11.19 -4.77
CA GLU A 37 7.69 -12.31 -5.14
C GLU A 37 7.15 -13.64 -4.59
N GLN A 38 7.56 -14.74 -5.20
CA GLN A 38 7.23 -16.08 -4.73
C GLN A 38 8.27 -16.56 -3.71
N CYS A 39 7.81 -17.02 -2.55
CA CYS A 39 8.64 -17.70 -1.55
C CYS A 39 8.24 -19.19 -1.50
N PRO A 40 8.67 -20.02 -2.47
CA PRO A 40 8.33 -21.44 -2.47
C PRO A 40 9.00 -22.17 -1.31
N ILE A 41 8.32 -23.20 -0.78
CA ILE A 41 8.89 -24.08 0.24
C ILE A 41 9.99 -24.92 -0.42
N THR A 42 11.23 -24.74 0.04
CA THR A 42 12.40 -25.51 -0.43
C THR A 42 12.82 -26.60 0.56
N SER A 43 12.52 -26.43 1.85
CA SER A 43 12.82 -27.37 2.93
C SER A 43 11.81 -27.21 4.06
N LEU A 44 11.52 -28.30 4.77
CA LEU A 44 10.72 -28.28 6.01
C LEU A 44 11.57 -27.96 7.24
N GLU A 45 12.88 -28.18 7.14
CA GLU A 45 13.85 -27.84 8.18
C GLU A 45 14.49 -26.48 7.86
N PRO A 46 14.62 -25.58 8.86
CA PRO A 46 15.27 -24.31 8.67
C PRO A 46 16.77 -24.49 8.40
N THR A 47 17.33 -23.75 7.44
CA THR A 47 18.77 -23.77 7.16
C THR A 47 19.61 -23.31 8.35
N ASN A 48 19.04 -22.50 9.24
CA ASN A 48 19.69 -22.01 10.45
C ASN A 48 18.66 -21.82 11.57
N THR A 49 19.01 -22.21 12.80
CA THR A 49 18.17 -22.05 13.99
C THR A 49 18.16 -20.62 14.53
N LEU A 50 19.07 -19.76 14.07
CA LEU A 50 19.22 -18.35 14.48
C LEU A 50 19.32 -18.15 16.01
N GLY A 51 19.78 -19.18 16.73
CA GLY A 51 19.85 -19.17 18.20
C GLY A 51 18.51 -19.32 18.91
N CYS A 52 17.43 -19.64 18.18
CA CYS A 52 16.12 -19.92 18.74
C CYS A 52 16.03 -21.37 19.21
N SER A 53 15.32 -21.62 20.32
CA SER A 53 14.95 -22.96 20.78
C SER A 53 13.45 -23.02 21.07
N CYS A 54 12.82 -24.11 20.65
CA CYS A 54 11.43 -24.41 20.99
C CYS A 54 11.42 -25.49 22.08
N THR A 55 10.85 -25.18 23.25
CA THR A 55 10.63 -26.17 24.30
C THR A 55 9.42 -27.05 23.95
N PRO A 56 9.55 -28.39 23.94
CA PRO A 56 8.40 -29.27 23.78
C PRO A 56 7.44 -29.14 24.98
N LEU A 57 6.14 -29.28 24.70
CA LEU A 57 5.07 -29.28 25.71
C LEU A 57 5.14 -30.52 26.61
#